data_AF-A0A1C6ULY4-F1
#
_entry.id   AF-A0A1C6ULY4-F1
#
_cell.length_a   1.000
_cell.length_b   1.000
_cell.length_c   1.000
_cell.angle_alpha   90.00
_cell.angle_beta   90.00
_cell.angle_gamma   90.00
#
_symmetry.space_group_name_H-M   'P 1'
#
loop_
_entity.id
_entity.type
_entity.pdbx_description
1 polymer ?
#
loop_
_entity_poly.entity_id
_entity_poly.type
_entity_poly.pdbx_seq_one_letter_code
_entity_poly.pdbx_strand_id
1 'polypeptide(L)'
;MTRWTESIELPSAWVHAYGPRVCARHGEPAEDLRRVTLRPKMPAWVWICAVVAGGTLGFACGVFAAVPVALLTAIVERQVRKPMNVPGWPYCPRCFTLHRISVVGTAAVVLGLATYVLGFALFLLGVLRHSPGVPSDGTLALIMVGSLLALAGALTRPWFSWQKLAGAHVSRDHGIVRVVAHGRFAADVRERLTARTGRARGGRDLLQADPRG
;
A
#
# COMPACT_ATOMS: atom_id res chain seq x y z
N MET A 1 11.00 -3.30 -19.37
CA MET A 1 9.94 -2.45 -18.77
C MET A 1 8.65 -2.71 -19.52
N THR A 2 7.72 -3.48 -18.96
CA THR A 2 6.39 -3.68 -19.55
C THR A 2 5.59 -2.40 -19.39
N ARG A 3 5.18 -1.83 -20.52
CA ARG A 3 4.46 -0.55 -20.60
C ARG A 3 3.09 -0.75 -19.93
N TRP A 4 2.86 -0.10 -18.79
CA TRP A 4 1.54 -0.01 -18.17
C TRP A 4 0.61 0.64 -19.18
N THR A 5 -0.34 -0.12 -19.69
CA THR A 5 -0.94 0.18 -21.00
C THR A 5 -2.36 0.70 -20.88
N GLU A 6 -3.06 0.43 -19.77
CA GLU A 6 -4.45 0.83 -19.68
C GLU A 6 -4.94 1.05 -18.24
N SER A 7 -5.75 2.08 -18.03
CA SER A 7 -6.57 2.24 -16.84
C SER A 7 -7.97 1.71 -17.10
N ILE A 8 -8.41 0.73 -16.32
CA ILE A 8 -9.77 0.18 -16.42
C ILE A 8 -10.57 0.48 -15.15
N GLU A 9 -11.87 0.69 -15.32
CA GLU A 9 -12.81 0.93 -14.24
C GLU A 9 -13.67 -0.32 -14.03
N LEU A 10 -13.66 -0.85 -12.81
CA LEU A 10 -14.38 -2.06 -12.44
C LEU A 10 -15.46 -1.73 -11.42
N PRO A 11 -16.70 -2.21 -11.58
CA PRO A 11 -17.71 -2.08 -10.52
C PRO A 11 -17.23 -2.78 -9.25
N SER A 12 -17.32 -2.09 -8.11
CA SER A 12 -16.87 -2.63 -6.81
C SER A 12 -17.54 -3.96 -6.46
N ALA A 13 -18.82 -4.12 -6.80
CA ALA A 13 -19.58 -5.36 -6.61
C ALA A 13 -19.00 -6.53 -7.43
N TRP A 14 -18.48 -6.27 -8.64
CA TRP A 14 -17.82 -7.28 -9.46
C TRP A 14 -16.51 -7.72 -8.82
N VAL A 15 -15.70 -6.76 -8.34
CA VAL A 15 -14.40 -7.03 -7.67
C VAL A 15 -14.58 -7.83 -6.38
N HIS A 16 -15.66 -7.58 -5.62
CA HIS A 16 -15.96 -8.35 -4.40
C HIS A 16 -16.35 -9.79 -4.69
N ALA A 17 -17.17 -10.00 -5.71
CA ALA A 17 -17.74 -11.32 -6.00
C ALA A 17 -16.87 -12.17 -6.92
N TYR A 18 -16.01 -11.55 -7.74
CA TYR A 18 -15.19 -12.22 -8.75
C TYR A 18 -13.76 -11.69 -8.75
N GLY A 19 -12.82 -12.60 -8.60
CA GLY A 19 -11.41 -12.34 -8.80
C GLY A 19 -11.01 -12.54 -10.26
N PRO A 20 -10.30 -11.59 -10.89
CA PRO A 20 -9.59 -11.87 -12.13
C PRO A 20 -8.61 -13.02 -11.93
N ARG A 21 -8.30 -13.79 -13.00
CA ARG A 21 -7.34 -14.91 -12.93
C ARG A 21 -5.92 -14.52 -13.30
N VAL A 22 -5.76 -13.32 -13.82
CA VAL A 22 -4.49 -12.77 -14.29
C VAL A 22 -4.05 -11.69 -13.30
N CYS A 23 -2.75 -11.57 -13.05
CA CYS A 23 -2.21 -10.50 -12.24
C CYS A 23 -2.35 -9.15 -12.95
N ALA A 24 -2.93 -8.15 -12.27
CA ALA A 24 -3.13 -6.79 -12.80
C ALA A 24 -1.83 -6.13 -13.27
N ARG A 25 -0.73 -6.34 -12.53
CA ARG A 25 0.55 -5.68 -12.77
C ARG A 25 1.38 -6.30 -13.90
N HIS A 26 1.48 -7.63 -13.94
CA HIS A 26 2.39 -8.32 -14.87
C HIS A 26 1.67 -9.04 -16.02
N GLY A 27 0.36 -9.23 -15.94
CA GLY A 27 -0.39 -9.99 -16.97
C GLY A 27 -0.10 -11.50 -16.97
N GLU A 28 0.55 -12.01 -15.92
CA GLU A 28 0.83 -13.42 -15.70
C GLU A 28 -0.34 -14.11 -15.00
N PRO A 29 -0.51 -15.44 -15.18
CA PRO A 29 -1.50 -16.19 -14.41
C PRO A 29 -1.26 -16.01 -12.90
N ALA A 30 -2.36 -15.88 -12.15
CA ALA A 30 -2.31 -15.78 -10.71
C ALA A 30 -1.81 -17.12 -10.12
N GLU A 31 -0.81 -17.03 -9.25
CA GLU A 31 -0.37 -18.15 -8.43
C GLU A 31 -1.28 -18.30 -7.20
N ASP A 32 -1.71 -17.16 -6.64
CA ASP A 32 -2.50 -17.12 -5.41
C ASP A 32 -3.42 -15.88 -5.38
N LEU A 33 -4.52 -15.99 -4.64
CA LEU A 33 -5.51 -14.94 -4.42
C LEU A 33 -5.38 -14.44 -2.98
N ARG A 34 -4.95 -13.17 -2.82
CA ARG A 34 -4.76 -12.58 -1.48
C ARG A 34 -5.80 -11.52 -1.18
N ARG A 35 -6.22 -11.46 0.08
CA ARG A 35 -7.01 -10.34 0.60
C ARG A 35 -6.20 -9.05 0.44
N VAL A 36 -6.81 -8.04 -0.16
CA VAL A 36 -6.18 -6.72 -0.31
C VAL A 36 -7.14 -5.63 0.14
N THR A 37 -6.59 -4.67 0.87
CA THR A 37 -7.32 -3.50 1.31
C THR A 37 -7.06 -2.36 0.32
N LEU A 38 -8.05 -2.06 -0.52
CA LEU A 38 -7.99 -0.96 -1.46
C LEU A 38 -8.37 0.34 -0.75
N ARG A 39 -7.55 1.39 -0.93
CA ARG A 39 -7.81 2.72 -0.39
C ARG A 39 -8.03 3.73 -1.52
N PRO A 40 -8.85 4.76 -1.28
CA PRO A 40 -8.97 5.90 -2.18
C PRO A 40 -7.61 6.57 -2.42
N LYS A 41 -7.36 6.99 -3.66
CA LYS A 41 -6.14 7.70 -4.03
C LYS A 41 -6.07 9.05 -3.30
N MET A 42 -5.00 9.30 -2.56
CA MET A 42 -4.68 10.63 -2.03
C MET A 42 -4.45 11.58 -3.23
N PRO A 43 -5.09 12.76 -3.27
CA PRO A 43 -4.63 13.79 -4.18
C PRO A 43 -3.20 14.21 -3.78
N ALA A 44 -2.34 14.45 -4.77
CA ALA A 44 -0.92 14.67 -4.54
C ALA A 44 -0.64 15.86 -3.60
N TRP A 45 -1.49 16.89 -3.66
CA TRP A 45 -1.36 18.08 -2.81
C TRP A 45 -1.43 17.76 -1.31
N VAL A 46 -2.17 16.72 -0.88
CA VAL A 46 -2.25 16.35 0.55
C VAL A 46 -0.89 15.92 1.07
N TRP A 47 -0.14 15.16 0.26
CA TRP A 47 1.23 14.76 0.61
C TRP A 47 2.17 15.95 0.63
N ILE A 48 2.03 16.87 -0.32
CA ILE A 48 2.82 18.11 -0.35
C ILE A 48 2.56 18.93 0.92
N CYS A 49 1.29 19.14 1.28
CA CYS A 49 0.94 19.85 2.51
C CYS A 49 1.46 19.15 3.77
N ALA A 50 1.38 17.81 3.83
CA ALA A 50 1.91 17.05 4.98
C ALA A 50 3.44 17.16 5.09
N VAL A 51 4.16 17.12 3.97
CA VAL A 51 5.62 17.27 3.95
C VAL A 51 6.03 18.71 4.28
N VAL A 52 5.34 19.71 3.71
CA VAL A 52 5.64 21.12 4.00
C VAL A 52 5.33 21.43 5.46
N ALA A 53 4.15 21.08 5.96
CA ALA A 53 3.78 21.30 7.35
C ALA A 53 4.67 20.51 8.32
N GLY A 54 4.97 19.25 8.02
CA GLY A 54 5.85 18.42 8.82
C GLY A 54 7.30 18.91 8.81
N GLY A 55 7.78 19.42 7.68
CA GLY A 55 9.11 20.01 7.54
C GLY A 55 9.25 21.33 8.28
N THR A 56 8.28 22.25 8.12
CA THR A 56 8.32 23.56 8.80
C THR A 56 8.13 23.41 10.31
N LEU A 57 7.16 22.62 10.77
CA LEU A 57 6.94 22.37 12.20
C LEU A 57 8.04 21.50 12.81
N GLY A 58 8.54 20.51 12.08
CA GLY A 58 9.64 19.66 12.53
C GLY A 58 10.96 20.42 12.66
N PHE A 59 11.21 21.38 11.76
CA PHE A 59 12.36 22.27 11.84
C PHE A 59 12.24 23.28 12.99
N ALA A 60 11.08 23.91 13.15
CA ALA A 60 10.86 24.96 14.15
C ALA A 60 10.71 24.44 15.59
N CYS A 61 10.03 23.30 15.78
CA CYS A 61 9.66 22.79 17.11
C CYS A 61 10.25 21.40 17.40
N GLY A 62 11.14 20.89 16.54
CA GLY A 62 11.77 19.59 16.69
C GLY A 62 10.79 18.42 16.57
N VAL A 63 11.24 17.24 17.02
CA VAL A 63 10.51 15.97 16.90
C VAL A 63 9.15 16.01 17.61
N PHE A 64 9.00 16.80 18.68
CA PHE A 64 7.77 16.87 19.48
C PHE A 64 6.57 17.46 18.71
N ALA A 65 6.78 18.35 17.75
CA ALA A 65 5.68 18.89 16.93
C ALA A 65 5.33 18.01 15.72
N ALA A 66 6.28 17.21 15.23
CA ALA A 66 6.04 16.29 14.13
C ALA A 66 5.06 15.16 14.52
N VAL A 67 5.09 14.71 15.78
CA VAL A 67 4.26 13.60 16.27
C VAL A 67 2.76 13.92 16.26
N PRO A 68 2.26 15.05 16.83
CA PRO A 68 0.85 15.43 16.75
C PRO A 68 0.33 15.57 15.32
N VAL A 69 1.13 16.14 14.41
CA VAL A 69 0.77 16.30 12.99
C VAL A 69 0.68 14.94 12.30
N ALA A 70 1.64 14.05 12.54
CA ALA A 70 1.60 12.68 12.03
C ALA A 70 0.38 11.91 12.58
N LEU A 71 0.03 12.12 13.85
CA LEU A 71 -1.13 11.50 14.46
C LEU A 71 -2.44 12.03 13.86
N LEU A 72 -2.57 13.36 13.73
CA LEU A 72 -3.77 14.00 13.19
C LEU A 72 -3.99 13.61 11.73
N THR A 73 -2.93 13.59 10.92
CA THR A 73 -2.99 13.11 9.54
C THR A 73 -3.38 11.64 9.46
N ALA A 74 -2.87 10.78 10.35
CA ALA A 74 -3.27 9.37 10.42
C ALA A 74 -4.75 9.19 10.83
N ILE A 75 -5.26 10.00 11.75
CA ILE A 75 -6.67 9.99 12.17
C ILE A 75 -7.58 10.42 11.02
N VAL A 76 -7.28 11.56 10.39
CA VAL A 76 -8.03 12.07 9.24
C VAL A 76 -7.98 11.05 8.10
N GLU A 77 -6.83 10.43 7.85
CA GLU A 77 -6.71 9.37 6.85
C GLU A 77 -7.66 8.21 7.15
N ARG A 78 -7.70 7.73 8.39
CA ARG A 78 -8.59 6.63 8.78
C ARG A 78 -10.07 6.97 8.66
N GLN A 79 -10.48 8.18 9.05
CA GLN A 79 -11.88 8.59 9.03
C GLN A 79 -12.39 8.88 7.62
N VAL A 80 -11.60 9.60 6.82
CA VAL A 80 -12.02 10.02 5.47
C VAL A 80 -11.93 8.85 4.47
N ARG A 81 -11.09 7.85 4.74
CA ARG A 81 -10.84 6.75 3.80
C ARG A 81 -11.29 5.45 4.40
N LYS A 82 -12.59 5.21 4.37
CA LYS A 82 -13.12 3.86 4.59
C LYS A 82 -12.43 2.92 3.59
N PRO A 83 -11.62 1.96 4.05
CA PRO A 83 -10.97 1.04 3.14
C PRO A 83 -12.00 0.03 2.60
N MET A 84 -11.78 -0.44 1.37
CA MET A 84 -12.54 -1.53 0.76
C MET A 84 -11.71 -2.81 0.83
N ASN A 85 -12.21 -3.84 1.51
CA ASN A 85 -11.52 -5.12 1.65
C ASN A 85 -11.94 -6.07 0.52
N VAL A 86 -11.04 -6.35 -0.41
CA VAL A 86 -11.29 -7.30 -1.49
C VAL A 86 -10.83 -8.70 -1.04
N PRO A 87 -11.69 -9.73 -1.10
CA PRO A 87 -11.40 -11.03 -0.51
C PRO A 87 -10.31 -11.82 -1.25
N GLY A 88 -10.17 -11.63 -2.56
CA GLY A 88 -9.20 -12.36 -3.37
C GLY A 88 -8.74 -11.54 -4.57
N TRP A 89 -7.53 -10.97 -4.48
CA TRP A 89 -6.86 -10.27 -5.57
C TRP A 89 -5.74 -11.12 -6.16
N PRO A 90 -5.63 -11.23 -7.50
CA PRO A 90 -4.66 -12.10 -8.15
C PRO A 90 -3.24 -11.55 -8.13
N TYR A 91 -2.31 -12.37 -7.64
CA TYR A 91 -0.87 -12.09 -7.67
C TYR A 91 -0.12 -13.22 -8.37
N CYS A 92 0.88 -12.85 -9.18
CA CYS A 92 1.77 -13.79 -9.85
C CYS A 92 3.08 -13.97 -9.05
N PRO A 93 3.92 -14.96 -9.39
CA PRO A 93 5.18 -15.24 -8.68
C PRO A 93 6.11 -14.03 -8.59
N ARG A 94 6.14 -13.19 -9.64
CA ARG A 94 6.92 -11.93 -9.63
C ARG A 94 6.45 -10.96 -8.56
N CYS A 95 5.14 -10.84 -8.33
CA CYS A 95 4.60 -10.01 -7.26
C CYS A 95 5.01 -10.53 -5.88
N PHE A 96 5.05 -11.85 -5.69
CA PHE A 96 5.55 -12.45 -4.45
C PHE A 96 7.02 -12.13 -4.18
N THR A 97 7.88 -12.23 -5.20
CA THR A 97 9.29 -11.85 -5.08
C THR A 97 9.46 -10.38 -4.70
N LEU A 98 8.72 -9.49 -5.36
CA LEU A 98 8.72 -8.06 -5.02
C LEU A 98 8.22 -7.82 -3.58
N HIS A 99 7.18 -8.54 -3.15
CA HIS A 99 6.66 -8.41 -1.80
C HIS A 99 7.68 -8.89 -0.74
N ARG A 100 8.42 -9.97 -1.01
CA ARG A 100 9.51 -10.44 -0.11
C ARG A 100 10.57 -9.37 0.09
N ILE A 101 10.91 -8.59 -0.94
CA ILE A 101 11.83 -7.44 -0.81
C ILE A 101 11.26 -6.39 0.14
N SER A 102 9.95 -6.11 0.11
CA SER A 102 9.31 -5.22 1.10
C SER A 102 9.33 -5.77 2.52
N VAL A 103 9.23 -7.09 2.69
CA VAL A 103 9.35 -7.72 4.02
C VAL A 103 10.77 -7.52 4.57
N VAL A 104 11.80 -7.73 3.75
CA VAL A 104 13.20 -7.44 4.13
C VAL A 104 13.39 -5.96 4.46
N GLY A 105 12.84 -5.05 3.63
CA GLY A 105 12.84 -3.62 3.92
C GLY A 105 12.17 -3.29 5.25
N THR A 106 11.05 -3.95 5.57
CA THR A 106 10.35 -3.77 6.86
C THR A 106 11.19 -4.26 8.03
N ALA A 107 11.86 -5.40 7.89
CA ALA A 107 12.79 -5.91 8.90
C ALA A 107 13.96 -4.95 9.12
N ALA A 108 14.53 -4.38 8.05
CA ALA A 108 15.56 -3.36 8.12
C ALA A 108 15.08 -2.10 8.87
N VAL A 109 13.84 -1.65 8.65
CA VAL A 109 13.26 -0.53 9.43
C VAL A 109 13.20 -0.87 10.92
N VAL A 110 12.65 -2.04 11.26
CA VAL A 110 12.49 -2.43 12.67
C VAL A 110 13.84 -2.58 13.36
N LEU A 111 14.79 -3.26 12.71
CA LEU A 111 16.13 -3.44 13.24
C LEU A 111 16.86 -2.10 13.36
N GLY A 112 16.80 -1.25 12.34
CA GLY A 112 17.41 0.08 12.36
C GLY A 112 16.86 0.97 13.47
N LEU A 113 15.54 0.96 13.67
CA LEU A 113 14.90 1.68 14.78
C LEU A 113 15.32 1.11 16.14
N ALA A 114 15.38 -0.21 16.30
CA ALA A 114 15.82 -0.83 17.55
C ALA A 114 17.29 -0.47 17.86
N THR A 115 18.18 -0.54 16.87
CA THR A 115 19.59 -0.14 17.00
C THR A 115 19.71 1.36 17.32
N TYR A 116 18.93 2.21 16.65
CA TYR A 116 18.89 3.65 16.93
C TYR A 116 18.45 3.94 18.37
N VAL A 117 17.35 3.34 18.83
CA VAL A 117 16.84 3.53 20.19
C VAL A 117 17.84 3.04 21.23
N LEU A 118 18.50 1.90 20.98
CA LEU A 118 19.56 1.40 21.86
C LEU A 118 20.75 2.36 21.94
N GLY A 119 21.26 2.81 20.79
CA GLY A 119 22.36 3.78 20.72
C GLY A 119 22.01 5.09 21.43
N PHE A 120 20.79 5.58 21.21
CA PHE A 120 20.28 6.79 21.86
C PHE A 120 20.11 6.63 23.38
N ALA A 121 19.62 5.47 23.84
CA ALA A 121 19.48 5.18 25.27
C ALA A 121 20.86 5.10 25.96
N LEU A 122 21.84 4.46 25.34
CA LEU A 122 23.22 4.42 25.85
C LEU A 122 23.86 5.81 25.91
N PHE A 123 23.62 6.63 24.88
CA PHE A 123 24.04 8.02 24.86
C PHE A 123 23.44 8.81 26.04
N LEU A 124 22.12 8.71 26.26
CA LEU A 124 21.45 9.36 27.38
C LEU A 124 21.99 8.88 28.74
N LEU A 125 22.23 7.58 28.91
CA LEU A 125 22.81 7.03 30.14
C LEU A 125 24.21 7.58 30.41
N GLY A 126 25.04 7.75 29.37
CA GLY A 126 26.36 8.36 29.46
C GLY A 126 26.28 9.83 29.91
N VAL A 127 25.37 10.60 29.32
CA VAL A 127 25.13 12.01 29.68
C VAL A 127 24.64 12.13 31.13
N LEU A 128 23.67 11.32 31.54
CA LEU A 128 23.10 11.37 32.89
C LEU A 128 24.13 11.03 33.98
N ARG A 129 25.04 10.08 33.70
CA ARG A 129 26.06 9.64 34.67
C ARG A 129 27.23 10.62 34.84
N HIS A 130 27.24 11.77 34.15
CA HIS A 130 28.27 12.80 34.26
C HIS A 130 29.71 12.27 34.11
N SER A 131 29.90 11.17 33.37
CA SER A 131 31.25 10.69 33.03
C SER A 131 31.81 11.64 31.96
N PRO A 132 32.72 12.56 32.30
CA PRO A 132 33.26 13.53 31.35
C PRO A 132 34.35 12.80 30.56
N GLY A 133 33.92 12.04 29.56
CA GLY A 133 34.81 11.12 28.86
C GLY A 133 34.13 10.40 27.72
N VAL A 134 33.81 11.17 26.68
CA VAL A 134 33.55 10.74 25.29
C VAL A 134 32.25 9.94 25.09
N PRO A 135 31.30 10.39 24.25
CA PRO A 135 30.35 9.44 23.66
C PRO A 135 31.20 8.42 22.92
N SER A 136 31.33 7.20 23.47
CA SER A 136 32.18 6.18 22.87
C SER A 136 31.86 6.09 21.39
N ASP A 137 32.85 6.06 20.51
CA ASP A 137 32.64 6.03 19.06
C ASP A 137 31.62 4.95 18.65
N GLY A 138 31.51 3.89 19.46
CA GLY A 138 30.45 2.88 19.36
C GLY A 138 29.01 3.39 19.50
N THR A 139 28.71 4.33 20.41
CA THR A 139 27.36 4.91 20.57
C THR A 139 26.93 5.73 19.34
N LEU A 140 27.82 6.58 18.82
CA LEU A 140 27.58 7.33 17.58
C LEU A 140 27.47 6.40 16.38
N ALA A 141 28.32 5.37 16.30
CA ALA A 141 28.23 4.36 15.25
C ALA A 141 26.89 3.60 15.28
N LEU A 142 26.38 3.22 16.46
CA LEU A 142 25.07 2.57 16.60
C LEU A 142 23.93 3.48 16.13
N ILE A 143 23.96 4.76 16.48
CA ILE A 143 22.96 5.74 16.03
C ILE A 143 23.02 5.88 14.51
N MET A 144 24.21 6.08 13.93
CA MET A 144 24.40 6.22 12.49
C MET A 144 23.97 4.98 11.70
N VAL A 145 24.43 3.79 12.11
CA VAL A 145 24.06 2.52 11.48
C VAL A 145 22.56 2.28 11.61
N GLY A 146 21.98 2.52 12.79
CA GLY A 146 20.54 2.40 13.02
C GLY A 146 19.73 3.33 12.11
N SER A 147 20.14 4.60 11.99
CA SER A 147 19.49 5.59 11.12
C SER A 147 19.58 5.20 9.64
N LEU A 148 20.77 4.80 9.16
CA LEU A 148 20.96 4.38 7.77
C LEU A 148 20.13 3.14 7.42
N LEU A 149 20.11 2.16 8.32
CA LEU A 149 19.32 0.93 8.13
C LEU A 149 17.82 1.24 8.14
N ALA A 150 17.37 2.12 9.04
CA ALA A 150 15.98 2.57 9.09
C ALA A 150 15.57 3.32 7.82
N LEU A 151 16.43 4.21 7.31
CA LEU A 151 16.20 4.94 6.06
C LEU A 151 16.15 4.01 4.84
N ALA A 152 17.12 3.09 4.72
CA ALA A 152 17.15 2.11 3.63
C ALA A 152 15.89 1.23 3.62
N GLY A 153 15.46 0.78 4.81
CA GLY A 153 14.20 0.05 4.96
C GLY A 153 12.96 0.91 4.61
N ALA A 154 12.93 2.17 5.02
CA ALA A 154 11.82 3.08 4.79
C ALA A 154 11.65 3.43 3.30
N LEU A 155 12.75 3.53 2.55
CA LEU A 155 12.73 3.80 1.12
C LEU A 155 12.24 2.60 0.30
N THR A 156 12.53 1.37 0.73
CA THR A 156 12.17 0.14 0.01
C THR A 156 10.73 -0.30 0.29
N ARG A 157 10.23 -0.12 1.51
CA ARG A 157 8.90 -0.57 1.96
C ARG A 157 7.71 -0.06 1.13
N PRO A 158 7.57 1.24 0.78
CA PRO A 158 6.33 1.75 0.19
C PRO A 158 6.11 1.29 -1.25
N TRP A 159 7.11 0.71 -1.90
CA TRP A 159 7.05 0.34 -3.32
C TRP A 159 6.45 -1.05 -3.54
N PHE A 160 6.50 -1.95 -2.54
CA PHE A 160 6.12 -3.35 -2.70
C PHE A 160 5.09 -3.86 -1.68
N SER A 161 4.25 -2.96 -1.16
CA SER A 161 3.05 -3.38 -0.42
C SER A 161 2.05 -4.05 -1.37
N TRP A 162 1.24 -4.99 -0.84
CA TRP A 162 0.20 -5.66 -1.63
C TRP A 162 -0.74 -4.67 -2.32
N GLN A 163 -1.15 -3.61 -1.61
CA GLN A 163 -1.99 -2.56 -2.18
C GLN A 163 -1.33 -1.86 -3.39
N LYS A 164 -0.01 -1.60 -3.34
CA LYS A 164 0.73 -1.00 -4.46
C LYS A 164 0.94 -1.99 -5.60
N LEU A 165 1.19 -3.26 -5.27
CA LEU A 165 1.31 -4.35 -6.25
C LEU A 165 0.00 -4.62 -6.97
N ALA A 166 -1.15 -4.44 -6.31
CA ALA A 166 -2.48 -4.55 -6.91
C ALA A 166 -2.73 -3.52 -8.02
N GLY A 167 -2.08 -2.35 -7.95
CA GLY A 167 -2.26 -1.27 -8.93
C GLY A 167 -3.68 -0.70 -8.94
N ALA A 168 -4.45 -0.91 -7.87
CA ALA A 168 -5.86 -0.62 -7.79
C ALA A 168 -6.19 0.42 -6.70
N HIS A 169 -7.14 1.29 -7.00
CA HIS A 169 -7.66 2.31 -6.10
C HIS A 169 -9.17 2.36 -6.18
N VAL A 170 -9.83 2.43 -5.03
CA VAL A 170 -11.28 2.61 -4.96
C VAL A 170 -11.63 4.10 -5.14
N SER A 171 -12.74 4.39 -5.81
CA SER A 171 -13.31 5.73 -5.90
C SER A 171 -13.79 6.23 -4.53
N ARG A 172 -14.06 7.53 -4.38
CA ARG A 172 -14.46 8.11 -3.07
C ARG A 172 -15.84 7.64 -2.61
N ASP A 173 -16.71 7.35 -3.56
CA ASP A 173 -18.07 6.83 -3.42
C ASP A 173 -18.12 5.30 -3.28
N HIS A 174 -16.98 4.61 -3.36
CA HIS A 174 -16.87 3.15 -3.30
C HIS A 174 -17.62 2.38 -4.39
N GLY A 175 -18.17 3.03 -5.42
CA GLY A 175 -18.86 2.38 -6.53
C GLY A 175 -17.93 1.74 -7.55
N ILE A 176 -16.72 2.29 -7.72
CA ILE A 176 -15.79 1.92 -8.78
C ILE A 176 -14.39 1.63 -8.21
N VAL A 177 -13.74 0.60 -8.75
CA VAL A 177 -12.33 0.30 -8.54
C VAL A 177 -11.58 0.62 -9.83
N ARG A 178 -10.71 1.63 -9.78
CA ARG A 178 -9.80 1.98 -10.87
C ARG A 178 -8.53 1.15 -10.77
N VAL A 179 -8.21 0.43 -11.83
CA VAL A 179 -7.02 -0.44 -11.90
C VAL A 179 -6.11 0.04 -13.02
N VAL A 180 -4.85 0.32 -12.71
CA VAL A 180 -3.80 0.48 -13.74
C VAL A 180 -3.29 -0.92 -14.04
N ALA A 181 -3.61 -1.42 -15.22
CA ALA A 181 -3.49 -2.84 -15.53
C ALA A 181 -2.66 -3.12 -16.79
N HIS A 182 -2.13 -4.34 -16.85
CA HIS A 182 -1.56 -4.93 -18.05
C HIS A 182 -2.67 -5.30 -19.06
N GLY A 183 -2.41 -5.21 -20.36
CA GLY A 183 -3.42 -5.50 -21.40
C GLY A 183 -4.07 -6.89 -21.29
N ARG A 184 -3.32 -7.93 -20.90
CA ARG A 184 -3.85 -9.28 -20.63
C ARG A 184 -4.88 -9.32 -19.50
N PHE A 185 -4.67 -8.50 -18.45
CA PHE A 185 -5.63 -8.37 -17.37
C PHE A 185 -6.91 -7.70 -17.86
N ALA A 186 -6.78 -6.60 -18.61
CA ALA A 186 -7.93 -5.91 -19.19
C ALA A 186 -8.73 -6.85 -20.12
N ALA A 187 -8.07 -7.69 -20.91
CA ALA A 187 -8.72 -8.69 -21.75
C ALA A 187 -9.51 -9.73 -20.94
N ASP A 188 -8.90 -10.37 -19.91
CA ASP A 188 -9.59 -11.35 -19.04
C ASP A 188 -10.80 -10.71 -18.34
N VAL A 189 -10.68 -9.46 -17.89
CA VAL A 189 -11.80 -8.77 -17.24
C VAL A 189 -12.92 -8.46 -18.24
N ARG A 190 -12.62 -7.95 -19.44
CA ARG A 190 -13.63 -7.69 -20.47
C ARG A 190 -14.37 -8.97 -20.86
N GLU A 191 -13.65 -10.06 -21.10
CA GLU A 191 -14.23 -11.36 -21.42
C GLU A 191 -15.17 -11.87 -20.31
N ARG A 192 -14.76 -11.75 -19.04
CA ARG A 192 -15.60 -12.14 -17.90
C ARG A 192 -16.83 -11.25 -17.74
N LEU A 193 -16.70 -9.96 -18.01
CA LEU A 193 -17.81 -9.01 -17.93
C LEU A 193 -18.83 -9.30 -19.04
N THR A 194 -18.39 -9.50 -20.29
CA THR A 194 -19.28 -9.82 -21.41
C THR A 194 -20.00 -11.15 -21.21
N ALA A 195 -19.27 -12.19 -20.77
CA ALA A 195 -19.86 -13.50 -20.45
C ALA A 195 -20.96 -13.40 -19.37
N ARG A 196 -20.80 -12.50 -18.39
CA ARG A 196 -21.80 -12.27 -17.35
C ARG A 196 -23.02 -11.52 -17.85
N THR A 197 -22.81 -10.44 -18.61
CA THR A 197 -23.91 -9.68 -19.19
C THR A 197 -24.73 -10.52 -20.17
N GLY A 198 -24.08 -11.44 -20.91
CA GLY A 198 -24.76 -12.40 -21.78
C GLY A 198 -25.67 -13.35 -21.00
N ARG A 199 -25.16 -13.97 -19.91
CA ARG A 199 -25.97 -14.84 -19.04
C ARG A 199 -27.14 -14.10 -18.38
N ALA A 200 -26.94 -12.86 -17.96
CA ALA A 200 -27.98 -12.06 -17.32
C ALA A 200 -29.13 -11.70 -18.27
N ARG A 201 -28.85 -11.52 -19.57
CA ARG A 201 -29.90 -11.32 -20.59
C ARG A 201 -30.62 -12.63 -20.91
N GLY A 202 -29.89 -13.69 -21.23
CA GLY A 202 -30.50 -14.98 -21.56
C GLY A 202 -31.37 -15.56 -20.43
N GLY A 203 -31.00 -15.34 -19.17
CA GLY A 203 -31.82 -15.74 -18.03
C GLY A 203 -33.13 -14.94 -17.88
N ARG A 204 -33.17 -13.67 -18.30
CA ARG A 204 -34.42 -12.89 -18.32
C ARG A 204 -35.34 -13.34 -19.44
N ASP A 205 -34.78 -13.66 -20.60
CA ASP A 205 -35.56 -14.10 -21.76
C ASP A 205 -36.23 -15.46 -21.46
N LEU A 206 -35.56 -16.35 -20.73
CA LEU A 206 -36.15 -17.61 -20.25
C LEU A 206 -37.26 -17.41 -19.21
N LEU A 207 -37.20 -16.36 -18.39
CA LEU A 207 -38.24 -16.04 -17.42
C LEU A 207 -39.45 -15.32 -18.04
N GLN A 208 -39.28 -14.67 -19.20
CA GLN A 208 -40.37 -14.03 -19.94
C GLN A 208 -41.06 -14.98 -20.93
N ALA A 209 -40.44 -16.12 -21.26
CA ALA A 209 -40.97 -17.10 -22.20
C ALA A 209 -41.95 -18.12 -21.58
N ASP A 210 -42.41 -17.92 -20.34
CA ASP A 210 -43.51 -18.70 -19.75
C ASP A 210 -44.83 -17.89 -19.71
N PRO A 211 -45.61 -17.88 -20.81
CA PRO A 211 -46.91 -17.24 -20.87
C PRO A 211 -48.06 -18.12 -20.33
N ARG A 212 -47.78 -19.16 -19.52
CA ARG A 212 -48.82 -20.08 -19.01
C ARG A 212 -48.84 -20.17 -17.48
N GLY A 213 -49.31 -19.08 -16.87
CA GLY A 213 -50.17 -19.13 -15.69
C GLY A 213 -51.55 -18.67 -16.09
#